data_AF-A0A7R7CG51-F1
#
_entry.id   AF-A0A7R7CG51-F1
#
_cell.length_a   1.000
_cell.length_b   1.000
_cell.length_c   1.000
_cell.angle_alpha   90.00
_cell.angle_beta   90.00
_cell.angle_gamma   90.00
#
_symmetry.space_group_name_H-M   'P 1'
#
loop_
_entity.id
_entity.type
_entity.pdbx_description
1 polymer ?
#
loop_
_entity_poly.entity_id
_entity_poly.type
_entity_poly.pdbx_seq_one_letter_code
_entity_poly.pdbx_strand_id
1 'polypeptide(L)'
;MTNPFAGNWAYRSFLNDADLSKAANDLLFGAGTLTIAEESTTELSGTIGGPGWSLELRGSFGYGAPMQVRFQGKGVVGGEQWIYDYIGWLVPVWPNSTDQLEVPAIVGSVIRTIPHSGAGGGTNPAGVVASFYAARAD
;
A
#
# COMPACT_ATOMS: atom_id res chain seq x y z
N MET A 1 3.44 -23.53 5.14
CA MET A 1 2.81 -22.65 4.15
C MET A 1 3.40 -21.28 4.35
N THR A 2 3.91 -20.66 3.30
CA THR A 2 4.43 -19.29 3.35
C THR A 2 3.24 -18.32 3.32
N ASN A 3 3.23 -17.29 4.16
CA ASN A 3 2.20 -16.27 4.13
C ASN A 3 2.15 -15.59 2.74
N PRO A 4 0.99 -15.56 2.05
CA PRO A 4 0.92 -15.10 0.66
C PRO A 4 1.16 -13.59 0.51
N PHE A 5 1.11 -12.82 1.60
CA PHE A 5 1.46 -11.40 1.60
C PHE A 5 2.98 -11.17 1.72
N ALA A 6 3.75 -12.12 2.25
CA ALA A 6 5.18 -11.93 2.46
C ALA A 6 5.95 -11.85 1.13
N GLY A 7 6.78 -10.83 0.98
CA GLY A 7 7.56 -10.55 -0.24
C GLY A 7 7.57 -9.07 -0.63
N ASN A 8 8.04 -8.80 -1.85
CA ASN A 8 8.09 -7.46 -2.43
C ASN A 8 6.92 -7.23 -3.37
N TRP A 9 6.46 -5.98 -3.39
CA TRP A 9 5.30 -5.56 -4.17
C TRP A 9 5.54 -4.17 -4.78
N ALA A 10 5.26 -4.01 -6.06
CA ALA A 10 5.20 -2.72 -6.73
C ALA A 10 3.87 -2.03 -6.38
N TYR A 11 3.94 -1.05 -5.50
CA TYR A 11 2.78 -0.35 -4.92
C TYR A 11 2.42 0.92 -5.70
N ARG A 12 1.12 1.13 -5.93
CA ARG A 12 0.55 2.41 -6.39
C ARG A 12 -0.80 2.68 -5.72
N SER A 13 -1.00 3.91 -5.27
CA SER A 13 -2.30 4.41 -4.79
C SER A 13 -2.81 5.55 -5.65
N PHE A 14 -4.14 5.65 -5.72
CA PHE A 14 -4.86 6.62 -6.53
C PHE A 14 -5.99 7.27 -5.71
N LEU A 15 -6.15 8.57 -5.87
CA LEU A 15 -7.27 9.32 -5.31
C LEU A 15 -8.60 8.74 -5.81
N ASN A 16 -9.56 8.62 -4.89
CA ASN A 16 -10.92 8.16 -5.19
C ASN A 16 -11.74 9.28 -5.84
N ASP A 17 -11.44 9.57 -7.09
CA ASP A 17 -12.13 10.58 -7.89
C ASP A 17 -13.09 9.93 -8.89
N ALA A 18 -14.34 10.40 -8.94
CA ALA A 18 -15.37 9.86 -9.82
C ALA A 18 -15.37 10.52 -11.21
N ASP A 19 -14.57 11.56 -11.43
CA ASP A 19 -14.44 12.23 -12.72
C ASP A 19 -13.61 11.39 -13.71
N LEU A 20 -14.32 10.71 -14.61
CA LEU A 20 -13.73 9.84 -15.64
C LEU A 20 -12.93 10.60 -16.72
N SER A 21 -12.99 11.94 -16.74
CA SER A 21 -12.21 12.74 -17.69
C SER A 21 -10.76 12.98 -17.23
N LYS A 22 -10.45 12.73 -15.96
CA LYS A 22 -9.11 12.93 -15.40
C LYS A 22 -8.14 11.88 -15.91
N ALA A 23 -6.92 12.31 -16.22
CA ALA A 23 -5.86 11.38 -16.55
C ALA A 23 -5.47 10.58 -15.30
N ALA A 24 -5.18 9.28 -15.46
CA ALA A 24 -4.80 8.43 -14.34
C ALA A 24 -3.58 8.94 -13.55
N ASN A 25 -2.64 9.62 -14.22
CA ASN A 25 -1.48 10.23 -13.58
C ASN A 25 -1.86 11.39 -12.65
N ASP A 26 -2.95 12.10 -12.92
CA ASP A 26 -3.45 13.17 -12.05
C ASP A 26 -4.09 12.62 -10.77
N LEU A 27 -4.43 11.32 -10.77
CA LEU A 27 -4.97 10.62 -9.61
C LEU A 27 -3.88 9.97 -8.75
N LEU A 28 -2.64 9.88 -9.22
CA LEU A 28 -1.57 9.18 -8.49
C LEU A 28 -1.33 9.82 -7.13
N PHE A 29 -1.59 9.05 -6.07
CA PHE A 29 -1.44 9.49 -4.68
C PHE A 29 -0.08 9.12 -4.08
N GLY A 30 0.47 7.98 -4.49
CA GLY A 30 1.78 7.51 -4.08
C GLY A 30 2.20 6.27 -4.86
N ALA A 31 3.51 6.09 -5.03
CA ALA A 31 4.09 4.90 -5.65
C ALA A 31 5.42 4.54 -4.99
N GLY A 32 5.70 3.24 -4.85
CA GLY A 32 6.93 2.77 -4.22
C GLY A 32 7.04 1.25 -4.22
N THR A 33 8.03 0.74 -3.49
CA THR A 33 8.18 -0.68 -3.20
C THR A 33 7.64 -0.95 -1.80
N LEU A 34 6.69 -1.87 -1.70
CA LEU A 34 6.14 -2.40 -0.46
C LEU A 34 6.80 -3.76 -0.19
N THR A 35 7.54 -3.88 0.91
CA THR A 35 8.11 -5.13 1.39
C THR A 35 7.36 -5.56 2.64
N ILE A 36 6.83 -6.78 2.64
CA ILE A 36 6.10 -7.36 3.77
C ILE A 36 6.89 -8.57 4.28
N ALA A 37 7.11 -8.61 5.59
CA ALA A 37 7.65 -9.76 6.30
C ALA A 37 6.64 -10.30 7.30
N GLU A 38 6.65 -11.63 7.46
CA GLU A 38 5.89 -12.34 8.48
C GLU A 38 6.78 -12.46 9.73
N GLU A 39 6.44 -11.71 10.79
CA GLU A 39 7.15 -11.78 12.07
C GLU A 39 6.62 -12.92 12.94
N SER A 40 5.30 -13.13 12.86
CA SER A 40 4.60 -14.26 13.45
C SER A 40 3.34 -14.55 12.64
N THR A 41 2.62 -15.61 12.98
CA THR A 41 1.34 -15.99 12.34
C THR A 41 0.40 -14.78 12.19
N THR A 42 0.31 -13.89 13.18
CA THR A 42 -0.62 -12.76 13.11
C THR A 42 0.04 -11.41 12.88
N GLU A 43 1.38 -11.33 12.87
CA GLU A 43 2.10 -10.06 12.89
C GLU A 43 2.89 -9.81 11.61
N LEU A 44 2.71 -8.60 11.08
CA LEU A 44 3.36 -8.08 9.90
C LEU A 44 4.37 -7.02 10.30
N SER A 45 5.57 -7.10 9.72
CA SER A 45 6.51 -5.99 9.63
C SER A 45 6.83 -5.70 8.16
N GLY A 46 7.64 -4.67 7.90
CA GLY A 46 8.10 -4.40 6.57
C GLY A 46 8.51 -2.95 6.34
N THR A 47 8.58 -2.57 5.08
CA THR A 47 8.81 -1.19 4.66
C THR A 47 7.95 -0.83 3.46
N ILE A 48 7.64 0.45 3.31
CA ILE A 48 7.19 1.01 2.05
C ILE A 48 8.02 2.24 1.74
N GLY A 49 8.59 2.31 0.54
CA GLY A 49 9.54 3.36 0.23
C GLY A 49 9.83 3.55 -1.25
N GLY A 50 10.65 4.55 -1.54
CA GLY A 50 11.16 4.87 -2.87
C GLY A 50 12.39 5.76 -2.75
N PRO A 51 12.90 6.32 -3.86
CA PRO A 51 14.04 7.23 -3.82
C PRO A 51 13.80 8.39 -2.84
N GLY A 52 14.61 8.47 -1.79
CA GLY A 52 14.59 9.56 -0.81
C GLY A 52 13.55 9.46 0.32
N TRP A 53 12.76 8.38 0.40
CA TRP A 53 11.79 8.19 1.49
C TRP A 53 11.56 6.71 1.79
N SER A 54 11.32 6.38 3.06
CA SER A 54 10.93 5.04 3.51
C SER A 54 10.13 5.15 4.79
N LEU A 55 9.11 4.30 4.93
CA LEU A 55 8.30 4.16 6.13
C LEU A 55 8.43 2.72 6.63
N GLU A 56 8.68 2.55 7.93
CA GLU A 56 8.62 1.26 8.61
C GLU A 56 7.16 0.83 8.79
N LEU A 57 6.87 -0.43 8.51
CA LEU A 57 5.55 -1.01 8.64
C LEU A 57 5.43 -1.86 9.89
N ARG A 58 4.30 -1.72 10.59
CA ARG A 58 3.85 -2.65 11.63
C ARG A 58 2.37 -2.89 11.49
N GLY A 59 1.94 -4.14 11.62
CA GLY A 59 0.55 -4.50 11.45
C GLY A 59 0.26 -5.96 11.72
N SER A 60 -0.83 -6.45 11.13
CA SER A 60 -1.30 -7.80 11.31
C SER A 60 -1.91 -8.42 10.05
N PHE A 61 -1.93 -9.75 10.06
CA PHE A 61 -2.67 -10.57 9.12
C PHE A 61 -4.05 -10.92 9.69
N GLY A 62 -5.09 -10.74 8.89
CA GLY A 62 -6.43 -11.26 9.12
C GLY A 62 -6.65 -12.52 8.29
N TYR A 63 -6.84 -13.66 8.94
CA TYR A 63 -7.13 -14.92 8.26
C TYR A 63 -8.62 -15.03 7.90
N GLY A 64 -8.91 -15.57 6.72
CA GLY A 64 -10.28 -15.71 6.20
C GLY A 64 -10.29 -15.81 4.68
N ALA A 65 -11.48 -15.70 4.10
CA ALA A 65 -11.69 -15.64 2.65
C ALA A 65 -12.52 -14.38 2.31
N PRO A 66 -11.90 -13.28 1.85
CA PRO A 66 -10.47 -13.12 1.55
C PRO A 66 -9.61 -12.90 2.81
N MET A 67 -8.33 -13.30 2.75
CA MET A 67 -7.34 -12.90 3.75
C MET A 67 -7.08 -11.39 3.65
N GLN A 68 -6.75 -10.77 4.78
CA GLN A 68 -6.57 -9.33 4.94
C GLN A 68 -5.18 -9.02 5.52
N VAL A 69 -4.64 -7.86 5.15
CA VAL A 69 -3.56 -7.16 5.88
C VAL A 69 -4.05 -5.83 6.39
N ARG A 70 -3.65 -5.45 7.60
CA ARG A 70 -3.85 -4.11 8.15
C ARG A 70 -2.56 -3.64 8.81
N PHE A 71 -2.04 -2.51 8.40
CA PHE A 71 -0.74 -2.03 8.88
C PHE A 71 -0.63 -0.51 8.86
N GLN A 72 0.30 0.01 9.65
CA GLN A 72 0.64 1.41 9.71
C GLN A 72 2.09 1.60 9.22
N GLY A 73 2.29 2.56 8.32
CA GLY A 73 3.61 3.02 7.90
C GLY A 73 4.01 4.28 8.65
N LYS A 74 5.23 4.31 9.22
CA LYS A 74 5.81 5.48 9.88
C LYS A 74 7.22 5.76 9.44
N GLY A 75 7.56 7.03 9.27
CA GLY A 75 8.93 7.45 9.00
C GLY A 75 9.11 8.95 9.14
N VAL A 76 10.37 9.38 9.08
CA VAL A 76 10.73 10.80 8.97
C VAL A 76 11.25 11.04 7.56
N VAL A 77 10.58 11.90 6.80
CA VAL A 77 10.90 12.22 5.41
C VAL A 77 11.07 13.73 5.30
N GLY A 78 12.26 14.17 4.87
CA GLY A 78 12.55 15.61 4.78
C GLY A 78 12.48 16.35 6.14
N GLY A 79 12.69 15.66 7.26
CA GLY A 79 12.58 16.22 8.61
C GLY A 79 11.16 16.22 9.19
N GLU A 80 10.16 15.75 8.45
CA GLU A 80 8.77 15.69 8.89
C GLU A 80 8.32 14.25 9.14
N GLN A 81 7.46 14.06 10.14
CA GLN A 81 6.87 12.76 10.40
C GLN A 81 5.78 12.46 9.37
N TRP A 82 5.84 11.27 8.79
CA TRP A 82 4.81 10.73 7.90
C TRP A 82 4.18 9.51 8.58
N ILE A 83 2.84 9.47 8.64
CA ILE A 83 2.08 8.33 9.16
C ILE A 83 0.90 8.05 8.23
N TYR A 84 0.79 6.80 7.82
CA TYR A 84 -0.29 6.30 6.96
C TYR A 84 -0.80 4.98 7.49
N ASP A 85 -2.12 4.78 7.45
CA ASP A 85 -2.76 3.51 7.78
C ASP A 85 -3.29 2.84 6.51
N TYR A 86 -3.17 1.52 6.45
CA TYR A 86 -3.47 0.70 5.29
C TYR A 86 -4.36 -0.47 5.66
N ILE A 87 -5.25 -0.84 4.74
CA ILE A 87 -5.99 -2.11 4.78
C ILE A 87 -6.03 -2.69 3.36
N GLY A 88 -5.77 -3.98 3.21
CA GLY A 88 -5.76 -4.63 1.90
C GLY A 88 -6.08 -6.11 1.93
N TRP A 89 -6.36 -6.66 0.76
CA TRP A 89 -6.74 -8.06 0.53
C TRP A 89 -6.01 -8.59 -0.71
N LEU A 90 -5.72 -9.89 -0.73
CA LEU A 90 -5.24 -10.54 -1.94
C LEU A 90 -6.39 -10.72 -2.94
N VAL A 91 -6.13 -10.37 -4.19
CA VAL A 91 -7.00 -10.74 -5.31
C VAL A 91 -7.01 -12.27 -5.42
N PRO A 92 -8.18 -12.93 -5.38
CA PRO A 92 -8.26 -14.37 -5.56
C PRO A 92 -7.85 -14.78 -6.96
N VAL A 93 -7.21 -15.96 -7.07
CA VAL A 93 -6.85 -16.56 -8.35
C VAL A 93 -8.09 -16.72 -9.23
N TRP A 94 -7.97 -16.28 -10.49
CA TRP A 94 -9.03 -16.47 -11.47
C TRP A 94 -8.92 -17.88 -12.08
N PRO A 95 -9.97 -18.73 -12.00
CA PRO A 95 -9.91 -20.12 -12.47
C PRO A 95 -9.57 -20.30 -13.96
N ASN A 96 -9.76 -19.25 -14.75
CA ASN A 96 -9.50 -19.19 -16.18
C ASN A 96 -8.20 -18.48 -16.55
N SER A 97 -7.35 -18.15 -15.57
CA SER A 97 -6.02 -17.55 -15.78
C SER A 97 -4.90 -18.57 -15.58
N THR A 98 -3.67 -18.14 -15.83
CA THR A 98 -2.44 -18.88 -15.52
C THR A 98 -1.46 -17.99 -14.75
N ASP A 99 -0.41 -18.59 -14.19
CA ASP A 99 0.67 -17.88 -13.48
C ASP A 99 1.51 -16.95 -14.40
N GLN A 100 1.36 -17.05 -15.72
CA GLN A 100 1.96 -16.09 -16.67
C GLN A 100 1.04 -14.90 -16.99
N LEU A 101 -0.27 -15.03 -16.77
CA LEU A 101 -1.28 -14.02 -17.13
C LEU A 101 -1.82 -13.26 -15.93
N GLU A 102 -1.88 -13.90 -14.76
CA GLU A 102 -2.27 -13.29 -13.50
C GLU A 102 -1.03 -13.03 -12.64
N VAL A 103 -0.75 -11.74 -12.43
CA VAL A 103 0.23 -11.31 -11.42
C VAL A 103 -0.50 -11.15 -10.09
N PRO A 104 -0.06 -11.83 -9.00
CA PRO A 104 -0.69 -11.67 -7.70
C PRO A 104 -0.71 -10.20 -7.28
N ALA A 105 -1.83 -9.76 -6.74
CA ALA A 105 -2.01 -8.37 -6.34
C ALA A 105 -2.69 -8.25 -4.97
N ILE A 106 -2.22 -7.29 -4.18
CA ILE A 106 -2.94 -6.77 -3.02
C ILE A 106 -3.74 -5.56 -3.48
N VAL A 107 -5.03 -5.51 -3.17
CA VAL A 107 -5.88 -4.33 -3.41
C VAL A 107 -6.43 -3.82 -2.09
N GLY A 108 -6.61 -2.52 -1.96
CA GLY A 108 -7.04 -1.97 -0.67
C GLY A 108 -7.16 -0.46 -0.63
N SER A 109 -7.10 0.07 0.59
CA SER A 109 -7.17 1.50 0.88
C SER A 109 -6.02 1.96 1.77
N VAL A 110 -5.61 3.20 1.56
CA VAL A 110 -4.66 3.94 2.37
C VAL A 110 -5.29 5.25 2.84
N ILE A 111 -5.02 5.63 4.08
CA ILE A 111 -5.37 6.94 4.63
C ILE A 111 -4.11 7.65 5.12
N ARG A 112 -4.02 8.95 4.82
CA ARG A 112 -3.03 9.82 5.45
C ARG A 112 -3.45 10.11 6.89
N THR A 113 -2.74 9.56 7.88
CA THR A 113 -3.14 9.64 9.29
C THR A 113 -2.82 11.00 9.91
N ILE A 114 -1.71 11.62 9.52
CA ILE A 114 -1.30 12.97 9.97
C ILE A 114 -0.99 13.87 8.76
N PRO A 115 -1.19 15.20 8.86
CA PRO A 115 -0.81 16.09 7.78
C PRO A 115 0.71 16.22 7.70
N HIS A 116 1.22 16.59 6.53
CA HIS A 116 2.63 16.94 6.31
C HIS A 116 2.76 17.97 5.18
N SER A 117 3.94 18.51 4.95
CA SER A 117 4.18 19.45 3.85
C SER A 117 4.07 18.76 2.48
N GLY A 118 3.57 19.49 1.50
CA GLY A 118 3.55 19.10 0.08
C GLY A 118 4.67 19.78 -0.71
N ALA A 119 5.05 19.18 -1.84
CA ALA A 119 6.18 19.63 -2.66
C ALA A 119 6.08 21.09 -3.18
N GLY A 120 4.88 21.69 -3.19
CA GLY A 120 4.63 23.07 -3.62
C GLY A 120 4.46 24.09 -2.50
N GLY A 121 4.87 23.78 -1.26
CA GLY A 121 4.68 24.66 -0.09
C GLY A 121 3.24 24.66 0.47
N GLY A 122 2.36 23.81 -0.07
CA GLY A 122 1.04 23.53 0.51
C GLY A 122 1.09 22.45 1.59
N THR A 123 -0.05 22.24 2.26
CA THR A 123 -0.20 21.14 3.23
C THR A 123 -0.92 19.98 2.58
N ASN A 124 -0.40 18.78 2.78
CA ASN A 124 -1.08 17.52 2.51
C ASN A 124 -1.96 17.16 3.73
N PRO A 125 -3.30 17.31 3.68
CA PRO A 125 -4.14 17.19 4.86
C PRO A 125 -4.33 15.74 5.32
N ALA A 126 -4.42 15.51 6.63
CA ALA A 126 -4.84 14.22 7.17
C ALA A 126 -6.27 13.86 6.74
N GLY A 127 -6.59 12.57 6.80
CA GLY A 127 -7.93 12.06 6.49
C GLY A 127 -8.19 11.84 5.01
N VAL A 128 -7.27 12.20 4.11
CA VAL A 128 -7.39 11.85 2.69
C VAL A 128 -7.24 10.34 2.53
N VAL A 129 -8.27 9.73 1.95
CA VAL A 129 -8.35 8.30 1.66
C VAL A 129 -8.17 8.08 0.16
N ALA A 130 -7.31 7.13 -0.19
CA ALA A 130 -7.07 6.67 -1.55
C ALA A 130 -7.27 5.15 -1.63
N SER A 131 -7.51 4.65 -2.83
CA SER A 131 -7.43 3.22 -3.13
C SER A 131 -6.02 2.86 -3.56
N PHE A 132 -5.60 1.61 -3.40
CA PHE A 132 -4.31 1.15 -3.88
C PHE A 132 -4.38 -0.24 -4.48
N TYR A 133 -3.40 -0.54 -5.34
CA TYR A 133 -3.00 -1.90 -5.65
C TYR A 133 -1.48 -2.06 -5.50
N ALA A 134 -1.05 -3.26 -5.15
CA ALA A 134 0.36 -3.62 -5.09
C ALA A 134 0.55 -4.95 -5.82
N ALA A 135 1.24 -4.94 -6.95
CA ALA A 135 1.49 -6.13 -7.76
C ALA A 135 2.77 -6.82 -7.28
N ARG A 136 2.79 -8.16 -7.24
CA ARG A 136 3.96 -8.94 -6.84
C ARG A 136 5.18 -8.52 -7.67
N ALA A 137 6.29 -8.27 -7.00
CA ALA A 137 7.58 -8.00 -7.62
C ALA A 137 8.57 -9.09 -7.19
N ASP A 138 9.28 -9.65 -8.17
CA ASP A 138 10.32 -10.66 -7.96
C ASP A 138 11.61 -10.04 -7.40
#